data_AF-A0A959PYE3-F1
#
_entry.id   AF-A0A959PYE3-F1
#
_cell.length_a   1.000
_cell.length_b   1.000
_cell.length_c   1.000
_cell.angle_alpha   90.00
_cell.angle_beta   90.00
_cell.angle_gamma   90.00
#
_symmetry.space_group_name_H-M   'P 1'
#
loop_
_entity.id
_entity.type
_entity.pdbx_description
1 polymer ?
#
loop_
_entity_poly.entity_id
_entity_poly.type
_entity_poly.pdbx_seq_one_letter_code
_entity_poly.pdbx_strand_id
1 'polypeptide(L)'
;QGLYATGYKDGDYKKTYDLDVDSPAAHNQPHHRPHGDPYVRPSATQPVNHAPIDDEGQWKEQKQKEELRAKNKKLNNPQAVIDLENEPAYLRRRVELDDVPHSSEVTVSRWTITGDEEPEIRRDNPYLHDNVD
;
A
#
# COMPACT_ATOMS: atom_id res chain seq x y z
N GLN A 1 13.30 -7.91 -43.70
CA GLN A 1 14.44 -7.53 -42.84
C GLN A 1 14.08 -6.25 -42.12
N GLY A 2 14.29 -6.19 -40.81
CA GLY A 2 14.01 -5.00 -39.99
C GLY A 2 14.40 -5.29 -38.55
N LEU A 3 15.69 -5.14 -38.27
CA LEU A 3 16.38 -5.44 -37.02
C LEU A 3 16.27 -4.22 -36.07
N TYR A 4 16.02 -4.51 -34.79
CA TYR A 4 16.12 -3.68 -33.58
C TYR A 4 16.50 -2.19 -33.72
N ALA A 5 15.67 -1.30 -33.15
CA ALA A 5 16.04 0.08 -32.85
C ALA A 5 15.81 0.37 -31.36
N THR A 6 16.51 -0.36 -30.49
CA THR A 6 16.71 0.06 -29.10
C THR A 6 18.00 0.89 -29.06
N GLY A 7 17.89 2.17 -29.46
CA GLY A 7 18.98 3.13 -29.39
C GLY A 7 18.51 4.40 -28.69
N TYR A 8 19.18 4.76 -27.59
CA TYR A 8 19.02 6.05 -26.92
C TYR A 8 19.40 7.18 -27.88
N LYS A 9 18.63 8.26 -27.86
CA LYS A 9 18.86 9.45 -28.71
C LYS A 9 19.74 10.42 -27.93
N ASP A 10 20.73 11.01 -28.59
CA ASP A 10 21.60 12.00 -27.97
C ASP A 10 20.76 13.17 -27.41
N GLY A 11 20.73 13.30 -26.08
CA GLY A 11 19.91 14.28 -25.35
C GLY A 11 18.96 13.66 -24.32
N ASP A 12 18.68 12.37 -24.39
CA ASP A 12 17.98 11.65 -23.32
C ASP A 12 18.96 11.43 -22.16
N TYR A 13 18.74 12.14 -21.06
CA TYR A 13 19.51 12.02 -19.83
C TYR A 13 19.61 10.56 -19.40
N LYS A 14 20.85 10.06 -19.40
CA LYS A 14 21.24 8.85 -18.68
C LYS A 14 20.67 8.93 -17.25
N LYS A 15 19.74 8.04 -16.87
CA LYS A 15 19.42 7.80 -15.46
C LYS A 15 20.54 6.94 -14.86
N THR A 16 21.72 7.52 -14.73
CA THR A 16 22.77 6.96 -13.88
C THR A 16 22.49 7.42 -12.46
N TYR A 17 22.27 6.48 -11.56
CA TYR A 17 22.18 6.75 -10.14
C TYR A 17 23.61 6.78 -9.60
N ASP A 18 24.12 7.96 -9.28
CA ASP A 18 25.35 8.10 -8.50
C ASP A 18 24.99 8.01 -7.01
N LEU A 19 25.50 6.97 -6.35
CA LEU A 19 25.29 6.72 -4.92
C LEU A 19 26.30 7.52 -4.07
N ASP A 20 26.43 8.81 -4.35
CA ASP A 20 27.24 9.70 -3.53
C ASP A 20 26.40 10.17 -2.33
N VAL A 21 26.73 9.63 -1.15
CA VAL A 21 25.99 9.80 0.12
C VAL A 21 26.08 11.21 0.72
N ASP A 22 26.88 12.11 0.14
CA ASP A 22 27.20 13.43 0.74
C ASP A 22 26.95 14.62 -0.19
N SER A 23 25.85 14.64 -0.94
CA SER A 23 25.44 15.82 -1.74
C SER A 23 24.16 16.48 -1.17
N PRO A 24 24.25 17.65 -0.51
CA PRO A 24 23.12 18.25 0.22
C PRO A 24 22.09 19.00 -0.66
N ALA A 25 22.11 18.81 -1.97
CA ALA A 25 21.41 19.68 -2.91
C ALA A 25 20.64 18.92 -4.01
N ALA A 26 19.87 17.87 -3.69
CA ALA A 26 18.81 17.36 -4.57
C ALA A 26 17.92 16.32 -3.88
N HIS A 27 16.94 16.75 -3.08
CA HIS A 27 15.85 15.85 -2.70
C HIS A 27 14.52 16.60 -2.62
N ASN A 28 14.07 17.11 -3.77
CA ASN A 28 12.68 17.50 -3.96
C ASN A 28 11.98 16.50 -4.92
N GLN A 29 12.21 15.21 -4.69
CA GLN A 29 11.39 14.15 -5.26
C GLN A 29 10.10 14.07 -4.43
N PRO A 30 8.91 13.98 -5.04
CA PRO A 30 7.70 13.72 -4.28
C PRO A 30 7.83 12.34 -3.63
N HIS A 31 8.07 12.33 -2.32
CA HIS A 31 7.98 11.13 -1.50
C HIS A 31 6.61 10.51 -1.76
N HIS A 32 6.61 9.32 -2.36
CA HIS A 32 5.40 8.51 -2.47
C HIS A 32 4.88 8.35 -1.05
N ARG A 33 3.69 8.89 -0.79
CA ARG A 33 3.05 8.79 0.51
C ARG A 33 3.05 7.31 0.90
N PRO A 34 3.49 6.93 2.11
CA PRO A 34 3.38 5.55 2.53
C PRO A 34 1.90 5.17 2.38
N HIS A 35 1.65 4.08 1.67
CA HIS A 35 0.31 3.56 1.46
C HIS A 35 -0.47 3.67 2.77
N GLY A 36 -1.50 4.51 2.76
CA GLY A 36 -2.37 4.67 3.90
C GLY A 36 -2.90 3.29 4.28
N ASP A 37 -2.90 3.03 5.58
CA ASP A 37 -3.53 1.87 6.18
C ASP A 37 -4.85 1.54 5.46
N PRO A 38 -5.00 0.35 4.85
CA PRO A 38 -6.09 0.07 3.92
C PRO A 38 -7.48 0.11 4.57
N TYR A 39 -7.52 0.10 5.91
CA TYR A 39 -8.74 0.18 6.71
C TYR A 39 -9.09 1.61 7.16
N VAL A 40 -8.23 2.59 6.88
CA VAL A 40 -8.52 4.00 7.15
C VAL A 40 -9.16 4.59 5.91
N ARG A 41 -10.49 4.78 5.96
CA ARG A 41 -11.23 5.52 4.93
C ARG A 41 -10.57 6.89 4.80
N PRO A 42 -10.10 7.32 3.61
CA PRO A 42 -9.48 8.62 3.47
C PRO A 42 -10.55 9.67 3.78
N SER A 43 -10.53 10.20 4.99
CA SER A 43 -11.24 11.44 5.29
C SER A 43 -10.66 12.47 4.34
N ALA A 44 -11.49 13.00 3.45
CA ALA A 44 -11.12 13.98 2.44
C ALA A 44 -10.20 15.02 3.07
N THR A 45 -8.89 14.90 2.82
CA THR A 45 -7.91 15.86 3.29
C THR A 45 -8.12 17.06 2.38
N GLN A 46 -8.99 17.97 2.82
CA GLN A 46 -9.18 19.23 2.12
C GLN A 46 -7.81 19.92 2.06
N PRO A 47 -7.43 20.49 0.91
CA PRO A 47 -6.21 21.28 0.82
C PRO A 47 -6.28 22.40 1.85
N VAL A 48 -5.34 22.41 2.79
CA VAL A 48 -5.22 23.47 3.78
C VAL A 48 -4.76 24.74 3.07
N ASN A 49 -5.72 25.56 2.66
CA ASN A 49 -5.45 26.92 2.20
C ASN A 49 -4.86 27.68 3.38
N HIS A 50 -3.60 28.12 3.25
CA HIS A 50 -2.90 28.90 4.27
C HIS A 50 -3.44 30.34 4.24
N ALA A 51 -4.67 30.51 4.73
CA ALA A 51 -5.16 31.81 5.15
C ALA A 51 -4.37 32.28 6.39
N PRO A 52 -4.29 33.59 6.67
CA PRO A 52 -3.70 34.08 7.91
C PRO A 52 -4.34 33.37 9.10
N ILE A 53 -3.51 32.75 9.94
CA ILE A 53 -3.97 31.95 11.07
C ILE A 53 -4.61 32.91 12.08
N ASP A 54 -5.92 32.84 12.22
CA ASP A 54 -6.67 33.53 13.27
C ASP A 54 -6.35 32.92 14.64
N ASP A 55 -6.65 33.64 15.73
CA ASP A 55 -6.42 33.14 17.10
C ASP A 55 -7.15 31.81 17.34
N GLU A 56 -8.30 31.59 16.68
CA GLU A 56 -9.01 30.31 16.71
C GLU A 56 -8.24 29.17 16.03
N GLY A 57 -7.55 29.44 14.93
CA GLY A 57 -6.70 28.50 14.21
C GLY A 57 -5.52 28.04 15.08
N GLN A 58 -4.89 28.97 15.79
CA GLN A 58 -3.79 28.64 16.72
C GLN A 58 -4.27 27.74 17.87
N TRP A 59 -5.44 28.04 18.45
CA TRP A 59 -6.04 27.20 19.48
C TRP A 59 -6.33 25.78 18.98
N LYS A 60 -6.91 25.66 17.77
CA LYS A 60 -7.19 24.36 17.13
C LYS A 60 -5.91 23.57 16.88
N GLU A 61 -4.86 24.23 16.41
CA GLU A 61 -3.55 23.61 16.17
C GLU A 61 -2.89 23.13 17.48
N GLN A 62 -2.91 23.96 18.53
CA GLN A 62 -2.38 23.58 19.84
C GLN A 62 -3.13 22.38 20.43
N LYS A 63 -4.46 22.38 20.35
CA LYS A 63 -5.29 21.25 20.78
C LYS A 63 -4.95 19.97 20.01
N GLN A 64 -4.84 20.06 18.68
CA GLN A 64 -4.46 18.91 17.86
C GLN A 64 -3.07 18.38 18.24
N LYS A 65 -2.11 19.26 18.47
CA LYS A 65 -0.75 18.91 18.90
C LYS A 65 -0.74 18.23 20.27
N GLU A 66 -1.55 18.70 21.21
CA GLU A 66 -1.69 18.11 22.53
C GLU A 66 -2.33 16.72 22.48
N GLU A 67 -3.40 16.55 21.70
CA GLU A 67 -4.01 15.25 21.45
C GLU A 67 -3.02 14.26 20.80
N LEU A 68 -2.23 14.70 19.83
CA LEU A 68 -1.18 13.88 19.22
C LEU A 68 -0.11 13.48 20.24
N ARG A 69 0.34 14.41 21.09
CA ARG A 69 1.30 14.10 22.17
C ARG A 69 0.74 13.08 23.16
N ALA A 70 -0.52 13.23 23.55
CA ALA A 70 -1.19 12.29 24.45
C ALA A 70 -1.27 10.88 23.85
N LYS A 71 -1.53 10.76 22.54
CA LYS A 71 -1.52 9.47 21.81
C LYS A 71 -0.12 8.87 21.76
N ASN A 72 0.91 9.66 21.45
CA ASN A 72 2.31 9.20 21.39
C ASN A 72 2.84 8.73 22.76
N LYS A 73 2.43 9.37 23.86
CA LYS A 73 2.89 8.99 25.21
C LYS A 73 2.51 7.55 25.59
N LYS A 74 1.38 7.05 25.09
CA LYS A 74 0.96 5.65 25.32
C LYS A 74 1.83 4.65 24.55
N LEU A 75 2.31 5.02 23.36
CA LEU A 75 3.15 4.18 22.52
C LEU A 75 4.63 4.17 22.95
N ASN A 76 5.08 5.18 23.70
CA ASN A 76 6.46 5.23 24.22
C ASN A 76 6.70 4.34 25.45
N ASN A 77 5.64 3.77 26.06
CA ASN A 77 5.78 2.85 27.17
C ASN A 77 5.89 1.41 26.62
N PRO A 78 7.04 0.72 26.80
CA PRO A 78 7.23 -0.63 26.25
C PRO A 78 6.19 -1.63 26.77
N GLN A 79 5.72 -1.51 28.01
CA GLN A 79 4.68 -2.38 28.54
C GLN A 79 3.35 -2.20 27.81
N ALA A 80 2.96 -0.94 27.53
CA ALA A 80 1.74 -0.66 26.79
C ALA A 80 1.84 -1.14 25.33
N VAL A 81 3.04 -1.15 24.73
CA VAL A 81 3.24 -1.71 23.38
C VAL A 81 3.07 -3.22 23.39
N ILE A 82 3.69 -3.91 24.36
CA ILE A 82 3.55 -5.37 24.52
C ILE A 82 2.07 -5.76 24.67
N ASP A 83 1.32 -5.06 25.53
CA ASP A 83 -0.11 -5.31 25.70
C ASP A 83 -0.89 -5.15 24.38
N LEU A 84 -0.54 -4.16 23.57
CA LEU A 84 -1.15 -3.94 22.26
C LEU A 84 -0.73 -4.97 21.20
N GLU A 85 0.43 -5.60 21.34
CA GLU A 85 0.94 -6.64 20.43
C GLU A 85 0.32 -8.01 20.70
N ASN A 86 -0.10 -8.26 21.95
CA ASN A 86 -0.78 -9.50 22.33
C ASN A 86 -2.16 -9.67 21.66
N GLU A 87 -2.79 -8.57 21.23
CA GLU A 87 -4.08 -8.60 20.53
C GLU A 87 -3.93 -8.38 19.02
N PRO A 88 -4.60 -9.16 18.17
CA PRO A 88 -4.55 -8.97 16.73
C PRO A 88 -5.15 -7.62 16.33
N ALA A 89 -4.66 -7.08 15.21
CA ALA A 89 -4.97 -5.71 14.79
C ALA A 89 -6.48 -5.45 14.57
N TYR A 90 -7.24 -6.44 14.08
CA TYR A 90 -8.68 -6.29 13.85
C TYR A 90 -9.46 -6.11 15.16
N LEU A 91 -9.11 -6.85 16.22
CA LEU A 91 -9.69 -6.66 17.56
C LEU A 91 -9.26 -5.34 18.17
N ARG A 92 -7.95 -5.03 18.14
CA ARG A 92 -7.39 -3.79 18.66
C ARG A 92 -8.05 -2.53 18.06
N ARG A 93 -8.47 -2.62 16.79
CA ARG A 93 -9.15 -1.54 16.06
C ARG A 93 -10.67 -1.64 16.05
N ARG A 94 -11.26 -2.69 16.63
CA ARG A 94 -12.70 -2.99 16.56
C ARG A 94 -13.22 -3.04 15.12
N VAL A 95 -12.42 -3.65 14.23
CA VAL A 95 -12.78 -3.90 12.83
C VAL A 95 -13.50 -5.24 12.78
N GLU A 96 -14.74 -5.22 12.33
CA GLU A 96 -15.52 -6.43 12.05
C GLU A 96 -15.06 -7.00 10.70
N LEU A 97 -14.78 -8.30 10.67
CA LEU A 97 -14.41 -9.01 9.44
C LEU A 97 -15.65 -9.70 8.88
N ASP A 98 -15.81 -9.64 7.56
CA ASP A 98 -16.86 -10.38 6.87
C ASP A 98 -16.55 -11.89 6.91
N ASP A 99 -17.59 -12.70 7.12
CA ASP A 99 -17.48 -14.16 7.00
C ASP A 99 -17.45 -14.52 5.51
N VAL A 100 -16.26 -14.87 5.02
CA VAL A 100 -16.01 -15.26 3.64
C VAL A 100 -15.56 -16.71 3.60
N PRO A 101 -15.98 -17.50 2.59
CA PRO A 101 -15.56 -18.89 2.46
C PRO A 101 -14.03 -18.99 2.42
N HIS A 102 -13.50 -20.07 2.98
CA HIS A 102 -12.05 -20.25 3.03
C HIS A 102 -11.49 -20.31 1.60
N SER A 103 -10.25 -19.86 1.38
CA SER A 103 -9.67 -19.85 0.04
C SER A 103 -9.55 -21.24 -0.59
N SER A 104 -9.51 -22.30 0.22
CA SER A 104 -9.57 -23.69 -0.25
C SER A 104 -10.96 -24.13 -0.73
N GLU A 105 -12.03 -23.44 -0.29
CA GLU A 105 -13.41 -23.71 -0.72
C GLU A 105 -13.74 -23.02 -2.04
N VAL A 106 -12.88 -22.10 -2.51
CA VAL A 106 -13.04 -21.46 -3.81
C VAL A 106 -12.72 -22.47 -4.90
N THR A 107 -13.77 -23.08 -5.47
CA THR A 107 -13.69 -23.85 -6.72
C THR A 107 -13.25 -22.92 -7.85
N VAL A 108 -11.94 -22.89 -8.13
CA VAL A 108 -11.44 -22.35 -9.39
C VAL A 108 -12.09 -23.12 -10.55
N SER A 109 -12.46 -22.39 -11.60
CA SER A 109 -13.03 -23.00 -12.80
C SER A 109 -12.00 -23.96 -13.41
N ARG A 110 -12.27 -25.27 -13.38
CA ARG A 110 -11.41 -26.32 -14.00
C ARG A 110 -11.47 -26.32 -15.53
N TRP A 111 -12.28 -25.42 -16.11
CA TRP A 111 -12.51 -25.36 -17.54
C TRP A 111 -11.29 -24.79 -18.28
N THR A 112 -10.82 -25.49 -19.30
CA THR A 112 -9.71 -25.08 -20.17
C THR A 112 -10.23 -24.93 -21.60
N ILE A 113 -9.81 -23.87 -22.30
CA ILE A 113 -10.05 -23.70 -23.74
C ILE A 113 -8.80 -24.17 -24.50
N THR A 114 -8.97 -25.03 -25.49
CA THR A 114 -7.85 -25.47 -26.35
C THR A 114 -7.53 -24.40 -27.39
N GLY A 115 -6.25 -24.27 -27.76
CA GLY A 115 -5.76 -23.31 -28.76
C GLY A 115 -5.77 -23.87 -30.18
N ASP A 116 -6.57 -24.90 -30.45
CA ASP A 116 -6.65 -25.59 -31.74
C ASP A 116 -7.53 -24.80 -32.73
N GLU A 117 -7.48 -25.16 -34.03
CA GLU A 117 -8.28 -24.51 -35.09
C GLU A 117 -9.80 -24.58 -34.81
N GLU A 118 -10.23 -25.58 -34.05
CA GLU A 118 -11.54 -25.66 -33.40
C GLU A 118 -11.36 -25.57 -31.86
N PRO A 119 -11.75 -24.45 -31.22
CA PRO A 119 -11.59 -24.30 -29.77
C PRO A 119 -12.59 -25.18 -29.02
N GLU A 120 -12.09 -26.14 -28.25
CA GLU A 120 -12.89 -27.01 -27.38
C GLU A 120 -12.80 -26.52 -25.93
N ILE A 121 -13.95 -26.53 -25.24
CA ILE A 121 -14.00 -26.26 -23.80
C ILE A 121 -13.98 -27.60 -23.05
N ARG A 122 -12.89 -27.89 -22.34
CA ARG A 122 -12.70 -29.12 -21.55
C ARG A 122 -12.89 -28.84 -20.07
N ARG A 123 -13.60 -29.72 -19.35
CA ARG A 123 -13.95 -29.54 -17.92
C ARG A 123 -12.82 -29.83 -16.94
N ASP A 124 -11.82 -30.63 -17.34
CA ASP A 124 -10.75 -31.08 -16.45
C ASP A 124 -9.39 -30.79 -17.08
N ASN A 125 -8.62 -29.91 -16.44
CA ASN A 125 -7.24 -29.63 -16.80
C ASN A 125 -6.32 -30.73 -16.23
N PRO A 126 -5.66 -31.56 -17.06
CA PRO A 126 -4.80 -32.65 -16.58
C PRO A 126 -3.49 -32.17 -15.93
N TYR A 127 -3.16 -30.87 -16.06
CA TYR A 127 -1.95 -30.26 -15.49
C TYR A 127 -2.18 -29.59 -14.13
N LEU A 128 -3.42 -29.60 -13.61
CA LEU A 128 -3.74 -29.08 -12.29
C LEU A 128 -3.61 -30.22 -11.26
N HIS A 129 -2.54 -30.19 -10.47
CA HIS A 129 -2.33 -31.14 -9.38
C HIS A 129 -3.02 -30.62 -8.11
N ASP A 130 -4.23 -31.10 -7.84
CA ASP A 130 -5.09 -30.56 -6.78
C ASP A 130 -4.55 -30.76 -5.36
N ASN A 131 -3.65 -31.71 -5.12
CA ASN A 131 -3.02 -31.93 -3.81
C ASN A 131 -1.60 -32.50 -3.98
N VAL A 132 -0.60 -31.62 -4.01
CA VAL A 132 0.81 -32.03 -3.85
C VAL A 132 1.07 -32.10 -2.34
N ASP A 133 1.31 -33.30 -1.81
CA ASP A 133 1.68 -33.55 -0.40
C ASP A 133 3.05 -32.97 -0.03
#